data_AF-A0A4Y2JYB1-F1
#
_entry.id   AF-A0A4Y2JYB1-F1
#
_cell.length_a   1.000
_cell.length_b   1.000
_cell.length_c   1.000
_cell.angle_alpha   90.00
_cell.angle_beta   90.00
_cell.angle_gamma   90.00
#
_symmetry.space_group_name_H-M   'P 1'
#
loop_
_entity.id
_entity.type
_entity.pdbx_description
1 polymer ?
#
loop_
_entity_poly.entity_id
_entity_poly.type
_entity_poly.pdbx_seq_one_letter_code
_entity_poly.pdbx_strand_id
1 'polypeptide(L)'
;MLTQKILFIGVRNKVCLIYLSISKGRTKERKNACWKNWNGPSTAMESDSIVEGLLYLESTHGIHCTRMTGDGDSKTIIKCKERVSYGGRILKVECANHAVRRYGRALQKIQLNSARFKGVEGYEGLKF
;
A
#
# COMPACT_ATOMS: atom_id res chain seq x y z
N MET A 1 -26.25 -3.72 4.20
CA MET A 1 -26.15 -2.63 3.19
C MET A 1 -24.92 -1.82 3.51
N LEU A 2 -23.91 -1.76 2.62
CA LEU A 2 -22.75 -0.87 2.79
C LEU A 2 -23.11 0.49 2.18
N THR A 3 -22.80 1.59 2.88
CA THR A 3 -23.24 2.94 2.49
C THR A 3 -22.64 3.43 1.18
N GLN A 4 -21.55 2.80 0.69
CA GLN A 4 -20.77 3.16 -0.51
C GLN A 4 -20.27 4.62 -0.54
N LYS A 5 -20.42 5.36 0.57
CA LYS A 5 -19.97 6.75 0.69
C LYS A 5 -18.49 6.77 1.06
N ILE A 6 -17.76 7.66 0.40
CA ILE A 6 -16.37 7.96 0.74
C ILE A 6 -16.37 8.90 1.95
N LEU A 7 -15.73 8.47 3.04
CA LEU A 7 -15.63 9.30 4.25
C LEU A 7 -14.41 10.23 4.23
N PHE A 8 -13.35 9.85 3.50
CA PHE A 8 -12.10 10.60 3.47
C PHE A 8 -11.30 10.31 2.20
N ILE A 9 -10.64 11.33 1.64
CA ILE A 9 -9.67 11.22 0.53
C ILE A 9 -8.42 12.02 0.90
N GLY A 10 -7.31 11.32 1.13
CA GLY A 10 -6.01 11.95 1.36
C GLY A 10 -5.20 12.02 0.06
N VAL A 11 -4.94 13.23 -0.44
CA VAL A 11 -4.13 13.44 -1.65
C VAL A 11 -2.69 13.78 -1.28
N ARG A 12 -1.76 12.97 -1.74
CA ARG A 12 -0.33 13.28 -1.72
C ARG A 12 0.17 13.50 -3.13
N ASN A 13 0.88 14.59 -3.35
CA ASN A 13 1.47 14.93 -4.63
C ASN A 13 2.95 15.26 -4.44
N LYS A 14 3.79 14.41 -5.03
CA LYS A 14 5.25 14.53 -4.98
C LYS A 14 5.81 15.45 -6.06
N VAL A 15 5.09 15.61 -7.18
CA VAL A 15 5.62 16.26 -8.38
C VAL A 15 4.65 17.35 -8.83
N CYS A 16 5.15 18.58 -8.91
CA CYS A 16 4.46 19.62 -9.64
C CYS A 16 4.91 19.58 -11.11
N LEU A 17 3.99 19.22 -12.02
CA LEU A 17 4.28 19.16 -13.45
C LEU A 17 4.64 20.53 -14.04
N ILE A 18 4.11 21.62 -13.47
CA ILE A 18 4.44 22.99 -13.90
C ILE A 18 5.92 23.27 -13.63
N TYR A 19 6.36 23.07 -12.38
CA TYR A 19 7.77 23.24 -12.03
C TYR A 19 8.69 22.27 -12.77
N LEU A 20 8.26 21.03 -12.99
CA LEU A 20 9.02 20.06 -13.78
C LEU A 20 9.17 20.50 -15.25
N SER A 21 8.15 21.13 -15.83
CA SER A 21 8.21 21.64 -17.20
C SER A 21 9.07 22.88 -17.31
N ILE A 22 9.04 23.78 -16.32
CA ILE A 22 9.92 24.95 -16.24
C ILE A 22 11.37 24.51 -16.10
N SER A 23 11.67 23.57 -15.18
CA SER A 23 13.05 23.09 -14.99
C SER A 23 13.60 22.35 -16.22
N LYS A 24 12.72 21.76 -17.03
CA LYS A 24 13.07 21.14 -18.32
C LYS A 24 13.06 22.11 -19.51
N GLY A 25 12.86 23.41 -19.29
CA GLY A 25 12.84 24.43 -20.33
C GLY A 25 11.66 24.35 -21.31
N ARG A 26 10.61 23.59 -21.00
CA ARG A 26 9.47 23.32 -21.89
C ARG A 26 8.42 24.44 -21.88
N THR A 27 8.43 25.31 -20.88
CA THR A 27 7.44 26.37 -20.72
C THR A 27 8.08 27.57 -20.01
N LYS A 28 7.80 28.78 -20.50
CA LYS A 28 8.19 30.04 -19.84
C LYS A 28 7.18 30.36 -18.75
N GLU A 29 7.67 30.88 -17.62
CA GLU A 29 6.96 31.06 -16.34
C GLU A 29 5.45 31.31 -16.47
N ARG A 30 4.66 30.39 -15.92
CA ARG A 30 3.33 30.68 -15.42
C ARG A 30 3.37 30.44 -13.92
N LYS A 31 3.40 31.52 -13.13
CA LYS A 31 3.31 31.50 -11.65
C LYS A 31 1.92 31.04 -11.21
N ASN A 32 1.56 29.80 -11.53
CA ASN A 32 0.33 29.19 -11.08
C ASN A 32 0.60 28.32 -9.85
N ALA A 33 -0.42 28.20 -8.99
CA ALA A 33 -0.35 27.48 -7.73
C ALA A 33 0.23 26.06 -7.90
N CYS A 34 1.36 25.81 -7.25
CA CYS A 34 1.95 24.50 -7.15
C CYS A 34 1.26 23.71 -6.04
N TRP A 35 0.72 22.55 -6.40
CA TRP A 35 0.00 21.67 -5.47
C TRP A 35 0.87 20.51 -4.96
N LYS A 36 2.19 20.66 -4.96
CA LYS A 36 3.09 19.66 -4.37
C LYS A 36 2.97 19.76 -2.84
N ASN A 37 2.61 18.65 -2.20
CA ASN A 37 2.45 18.56 -0.74
C ASN A 37 3.18 17.35 -0.14
N TRP A 38 3.99 16.63 -0.92
CA TRP A 38 4.74 15.46 -0.48
C TRP A 38 6.23 15.55 -0.83
N ASN A 39 7.09 15.39 0.17
CA ASN A 39 8.54 15.36 -0.01
C ASN A 39 9.17 13.99 0.26
N GLY A 40 8.40 13.04 0.80
CA GLY A 40 8.87 11.70 1.12
C GLY A 40 8.99 10.75 -0.09
N PRO A 41 9.36 9.48 0.17
CA PRO A 41 9.31 8.45 -0.86
C PRO A 41 7.87 8.18 -1.30
N SER A 42 7.66 7.83 -2.56
CA SER A 42 6.31 7.59 -3.08
C SER A 42 5.64 6.40 -2.40
N THR A 43 6.43 5.42 -1.99
CA THR A 43 5.98 4.22 -1.24
C THR A 43 5.43 4.53 0.15
N ALA A 44 5.61 5.75 0.68
CA ALA A 44 5.07 6.15 1.98
C ALA A 44 3.79 7.01 1.87
N MET A 45 3.42 7.46 0.67
CA MET A 45 2.26 8.34 0.44
C MET A 45 0.95 7.69 0.89
N GLU A 46 0.74 6.43 0.53
CA GLU A 46 -0.46 5.68 0.89
C GLU A 46 -0.62 5.57 2.41
N SER A 47 0.44 5.09 3.09
CA SER A 47 0.42 4.94 4.54
C SER A 47 0.18 6.25 5.28
N ASP A 48 0.65 7.36 4.73
CA ASP A 48 0.48 8.69 5.32
C ASP A 48 -0.97 9.19 5.16
N SER A 49 -1.53 9.07 3.95
CA SER A 49 -2.94 9.38 3.70
C SER A 49 -3.90 8.54 4.54
N ILE A 50 -3.59 7.26 4.77
CA ILE A 50 -4.43 6.38 5.60
C ILE A 50 -4.41 6.85 7.05
N VAL A 51 -3.23 7.15 7.61
CA VAL A 51 -3.13 7.65 8.99
C VAL A 51 -3.88 8.97 9.14
N GLU A 52 -3.74 9.89 8.20
CA GLU A 52 -4.51 11.15 8.19
C GLU A 52 -6.02 10.87 8.22
N GLY A 53 -6.51 9.95 7.38
CA GLY A 53 -7.92 9.58 7.36
C GLY A 53 -8.41 8.96 8.66
N LEU A 54 -7.63 8.10 9.29
CA LEU A 54 -7.99 7.49 10.58
C LEU A 54 -8.09 8.55 11.68
N LEU A 55 -7.12 9.48 11.75
CA LEU A 55 -7.13 10.58 12.72
C LEU A 55 -8.29 11.54 12.45
N TYR A 56 -8.61 11.81 11.18
CA TYR A 56 -9.77 12.62 10.79
C TYR A 56 -11.08 11.99 11.25
N LEU A 57 -11.27 10.68 11.01
CA LEU A 57 -12.47 9.94 11.43
C LEU A 57 -12.63 9.90 12.95
N GLU A 58 -11.53 9.70 13.68
CA GLU A 58 -11.52 9.73 15.13
C GLU A 58 -11.91 11.11 15.67
N SER A 59 -11.23 12.16 15.22
CA SER A 59 -11.42 13.52 15.75
C SER A 59 -12.74 14.17 15.30
N THR A 60 -13.19 13.90 14.07
CA THR A 60 -14.38 14.57 13.49
C THR A 60 -15.67 13.80 13.75
N HIS A 61 -15.59 12.46 13.79
CA HIS A 61 -16.77 11.61 13.86
C HIS A 61 -16.78 10.65 15.06
N GLY A 62 -15.70 10.57 15.85
CA GLY A 62 -15.57 9.60 16.94
C GLY A 62 -15.53 8.16 16.45
N ILE A 63 -15.13 7.91 15.20
CA ILE A 63 -15.16 6.59 14.58
C ILE A 63 -13.80 5.91 14.70
N HIS A 64 -13.78 4.68 15.21
CA HIS A 64 -12.59 3.83 15.26
C HIS A 64 -12.64 2.72 14.22
N CYS A 65 -11.77 2.79 13.21
CA CYS A 65 -11.65 1.75 12.20
C CYS A 65 -10.73 0.62 12.69
N THR A 66 -11.30 -0.46 13.20
CA THR A 66 -10.54 -1.60 13.76
C THR A 66 -10.14 -2.66 12.74
N ARG A 67 -10.69 -2.63 11.53
CA ARG A 67 -10.30 -3.53 10.43
C ARG A 67 -9.92 -2.73 9.20
N MET A 68 -8.77 -3.06 8.62
CA MET A 68 -8.23 -2.42 7.43
C MET A 68 -7.92 -3.47 6.38
N THR A 69 -8.44 -3.29 5.17
CA THR A 69 -8.10 -4.14 4.02
C THR A 69 -7.07 -3.43 3.15
N GLY A 70 -5.97 -4.10 2.82
CA GLY A 70 -4.90 -3.49 2.00
C GLY A 70 -3.99 -4.53 1.33
N ASP A 71 -2.92 -4.06 0.69
CA ASP A 71 -1.85 -4.92 0.15
C ASP A 71 -1.19 -5.74 1.28
N GLY A 72 -0.45 -6.79 0.97
CA GLY A 72 0.27 -7.63 1.93
C GLY A 72 1.54 -7.00 2.52
N ASP A 73 1.69 -5.66 2.52
CA ASP A 73 2.84 -4.94 3.13
C ASP A 73 2.64 -4.70 4.64
N SER A 74 3.68 -4.76 5.45
CA SER A 74 3.56 -4.50 6.90
C SER A 74 3.70 -3.01 7.28
N LYS A 75 4.24 -2.17 6.39
CA LYS A 75 4.61 -0.79 6.71
C LYS A 75 3.40 0.07 7.07
N THR A 76 2.30 -0.10 6.33
CA THR A 76 1.08 0.67 6.55
C THR A 76 0.45 0.39 7.91
N ILE A 77 0.34 -0.89 8.31
CA ILE A 77 -0.25 -1.25 9.61
C ILE A 77 0.62 -0.80 10.79
N ILE A 78 1.94 -0.90 10.68
CA ILE A 78 2.86 -0.44 11.73
C ILE A 78 2.63 1.06 12.00
N LYS A 79 2.62 1.89 10.96
CA LYS A 79 2.36 3.33 11.11
C LYS A 79 0.98 3.63 11.70
N CYS A 80 -0.06 2.90 11.31
CA CYS A 80 -1.39 3.08 11.89
C CYS A 80 -1.39 2.76 13.38
N LYS A 81 -0.71 1.67 13.78
CA LYS A 81 -0.60 1.26 15.18
C LYS A 81 0.15 2.27 16.05
N GLU A 82 1.18 2.90 15.50
CA GLU A 82 2.01 3.88 16.21
C GLU A 82 1.34 5.25 16.35
N ARG A 83 0.53 5.66 15.37
CA ARG A 83 0.05 7.06 15.28
C ARG A 83 -1.39 7.28 15.73
N VAL A 84 -2.20 6.23 15.84
CA VAL A 84 -3.63 6.34 16.18
C VAL A 84 -3.87 5.82 17.59
N SER A 85 -4.73 6.48 18.37
CA SER A 85 -4.95 6.17 19.80
C SER A 85 -5.38 4.73 20.05
N TYR A 86 -6.19 4.18 19.14
CA TYR A 86 -6.71 2.81 19.19
C TYR A 86 -5.86 1.83 18.37
N GLY A 87 -4.63 2.18 18.01
CA GLY A 87 -3.74 1.42 17.15
C GLY A 87 -3.64 -0.08 17.49
N GLY A 88 -3.53 -0.42 18.78
CA GLY A 88 -3.48 -1.81 19.26
C GLY A 88 -4.68 -2.68 18.84
N ARG A 89 -5.82 -2.08 18.50
CA ARG A 89 -7.05 -2.75 18.06
C ARG A 89 -7.16 -2.90 16.54
N ILE A 90 -6.25 -2.31 15.77
CA ILE A 90 -6.29 -2.35 14.31
C ILE A 90 -5.77 -3.70 13.81
N LEU A 91 -6.65 -4.41 13.11
CA LEU A 91 -6.35 -5.65 12.41
C LEU A 91 -6.28 -5.40 10.91
N LYS A 92 -5.14 -5.75 10.31
CA LYS A 92 -4.97 -5.72 8.86
C LYS A 92 -5.41 -7.06 8.27
N VAL A 93 -6.28 -6.99 7.26
CA VAL A 93 -6.69 -8.10 6.41
C VAL A 93 -6.06 -7.88 5.04
N GLU A 94 -5.39 -8.89 4.51
CA GLU A 94 -4.85 -8.85 3.15
C GLU A 94 -6.01 -8.85 2.15
N CYS A 95 -5.93 -8.01 1.11
CA CYS A 95 -6.96 -8.01 0.09
C CYS A 95 -6.90 -9.27 -0.79
N ALA A 96 -8.08 -9.75 -1.19
CA ALA A 96 -8.24 -11.03 -1.88
C ALA A 96 -7.38 -11.12 -3.16
N ASN A 97 -7.30 -10.04 -3.94
CA ASN A 97 -6.50 -10.00 -5.16
C ASN A 97 -5.01 -10.23 -4.90
N HIS A 98 -4.48 -9.64 -3.82
CA HIS A 98 -3.09 -9.82 -3.44
C HIS A 98 -2.84 -11.23 -2.88
N ALA A 99 -3.76 -11.74 -2.07
CA ALA A 99 -3.70 -13.10 -1.55
C ALA A 99 -3.69 -14.15 -2.67
N VAL A 100 -4.61 -14.06 -3.63
CA VAL A 100 -4.70 -14.99 -4.78
C VAL A 100 -3.44 -14.92 -5.65
N ARG A 101 -2.95 -13.71 -5.95
CA ARG A 101 -1.72 -13.54 -6.74
C ARG A 101 -0.49 -14.10 -6.03
N ARG A 102 -0.39 -13.91 -4.71
CA ARG A 102 0.68 -14.46 -3.87
C ARG A 102 0.64 -15.98 -3.86
N TYR A 103 -0.54 -16.56 -3.69
CA TYR A 103 -0.75 -18.01 -3.74
C TYR A 103 -0.36 -18.59 -5.11
N GLY A 104 -0.81 -18.00 -6.21
CA GLY A 104 -0.45 -18.43 -7.56
C GLY A 104 1.06 -18.40 -7.83
N ARG A 105 1.75 -17.35 -7.38
CA ARG A 105 3.23 -17.27 -7.48
C ARG A 105 3.93 -18.35 -6.66
N ALA A 106 3.41 -18.69 -5.48
CA ALA A 106 3.95 -19.77 -4.67
C ALA A 106 3.82 -21.13 -5.37
N LEU A 107 2.65 -21.41 -5.96
CA LEU A 107 2.43 -22.64 -6.74
C LEU A 107 3.36 -22.74 -7.96
N GLN A 108 3.51 -21.65 -8.72
CA GLN A 108 4.44 -21.61 -9.87
C GLN A 108 5.88 -21.86 -9.43
N LYS A 109 6.31 -21.29 -8.29
CA LYS A 109 7.63 -21.52 -7.73
C LYS A 109 7.84 -22.99 -7.35
N ILE A 110 6.84 -23.62 -6.76
CA ILE A 110 6.87 -25.05 -6.44
C ILE A 110 7.00 -25.89 -7.72
N GLN A 111 6.21 -25.59 -8.75
CA GLN A 111 6.27 -26.29 -10.03
C GLN A 111 7.62 -26.15 -10.74
N LEU A 112 8.19 -24.94 -10.76
CA LEU A 112 9.51 -24.69 -11.36
C LEU A 112 10.62 -25.41 -10.59
N ASN A 113 10.52 -25.44 -9.26
CA ASN A 113 11.47 -26.16 -8.42
C ASN A 113 11.31 -27.68 -8.55
N SER A 114 10.08 -28.20 -8.66
CA SER A 114 9.84 -29.63 -8.84
C SER A 114 10.25 -30.12 -10.23
N ALA A 115 10.21 -29.25 -11.25
CA ALA A 115 10.74 -29.55 -12.57
C ALA A 115 12.26 -29.79 -12.58
N ARG A 116 13.01 -29.34 -11.56
CA ARG A 116 14.43 -29.69 -11.37
C ARG A 116 14.65 -31.14 -10.92
N PHE A 117 13.60 -31.84 -10.48
CA PHE A 117 13.68 -33.21 -9.97
C PHE A 117 12.99 -34.21 -10.91
N LYS A 118 12.91 -33.91 -12.22
CA LYS A 118 12.39 -34.87 -13.21
C LYS A 118 13.48 -35.87 -13.60
N GLY A 119 13.24 -37.14 -13.32
CA GLY A 119 14.14 -38.26 -13.62
C GLY A 119 14.41 -39.13 -12.39
N VAL A 120 15.12 -40.25 -12.58
CA VAL A 120 15.46 -41.21 -11.52
C VAL A 120 16.23 -40.54 -10.37
N GLU A 121 17.04 -39.52 -10.67
CA GLU A 121 17.83 -38.74 -9.70
C GLU A 121 16.97 -37.89 -8.73
N GLY A 122 15.74 -37.52 -9.11
CA GLY A 122 14.84 -36.73 -8.25
C GLY A 122 14.17 -37.54 -7.13
N TYR A 123 14.03 -38.86 -7.31
CA TYR A 123 13.46 -39.77 -6.31
C TYR A 123 14.45 -40.11 -5.19
N GLU A 124 15.76 -40.04 -5.45
CA GLU A 124 16.79 -40.36 -4.45
C GLU A 124 17.09 -39.20 -3.50
N GLY A 125 16.92 -37.94 -3.94
CA GLY A 125 17.12 -36.74 -3.12
C GLY A 125 16.01 -36.44 -2.10
N LEU A 126 14.96 -37.29 -2.04
CA LEU A 126 13.80 -37.17 -1.14
C LEU A 126 13.76 -38.26 -0.06
N LYS A 127 14.85 -39.01 0.14
CA LYS A 127 14.98 -39.95 1.26
C LYS A 127 15.46 -39.17 2.50
N PHE A 128 14.60 -39.19 3.52
CA PHE A 128 14.79 -38.61 4.85
C PHE A 128 16.01 -39.17 5.58
#